data_AF-A0A7W1AKV8-F1
#
_entry.id   AF-A0A7W1AKV8-F1
#
_cell.length_a   1.000
_cell.length_b   1.000
_cell.length_c   1.000
_cell.angle_alpha   90.00
_cell.angle_beta   90.00
_cell.angle_gamma   90.00
#
_symmetry.space_group_name_H-M   'P 1'
#
loop_
_entity.id
_entity.type
_entity.pdbx_description
1 polymer ?
#
loop_
_entity_poly.entity_id
_entity_poly.type
_entity_poly.pdbx_seq_one_letter_code
_entity_poly.pdbx_strand_id
1 'polypeptide(L)'
;DRIHAVYGIDPDRVRRYARADVEEVAQISRLLGGAAFALAQMAPRRYERLADAGPATGVIDPLLVRAYLRANEALPAHAPGDGTEHSGAALHLYAAGVARRVVKADVASLYPSLMREFRIGPARDRLGVMLALVDRLVEQRLAAKAAAKLAPAGSAERHTHEAMSAAMKLVVNSAYGYLGAGGLTRFSDVHAANEVTRHGRETLALMCNELAARGVTLLEADTDGVYFAVPEGWTTDDERRVVAEVGALLPPLVQLELEGRYAAMLSHEPKNYALLHHDGTLTLRGVAFRSSRTEPFAERFLRAAIERLFADDVAGVRAVFLHAIDALRRREVPTYDVSSRTRLSKSRDEYLATREARRELPYEALLAANRRWDVGERVRVYRTRESAALVEEDRDPRDYDSEHYARILREQYATRFSRALAPEDFAAVFADPDQLQLFARSLADARPVLTRVS
;
A
#
# COMPACT_ATOMS: atom_id res chain seq x y z
N ASP A 1 -2.96 18.88 27.64
CA ASP A 1 -3.73 19.85 28.47
C ASP A 1 -5.09 19.36 28.95
N ARG A 2 -5.92 18.71 28.11
CA ARG A 2 -7.26 18.22 28.50
C ARG A 2 -7.29 17.11 29.57
N ILE A 3 -6.31 16.19 29.57
CA ILE A 3 -6.21 15.14 30.63
C ILE A 3 -6.04 15.77 32.01
N HIS A 4 -5.18 16.79 32.13
CA HIS A 4 -4.95 17.50 33.40
C HIS A 4 -6.21 18.24 33.86
N ALA A 5 -6.88 18.96 32.95
CA ALA A 5 -8.13 19.65 33.26
C ALA A 5 -9.24 18.69 33.70
N VAL A 6 -9.40 17.56 32.99
CA VAL A 6 -10.39 16.52 33.36
C VAL A 6 -10.01 15.86 34.67
N TYR A 7 -8.72 15.62 34.96
CA TYR A 7 -8.28 15.04 36.23
C TYR A 7 -8.64 15.96 37.42
N GLY A 8 -8.55 17.27 37.25
CA GLY A 8 -8.94 18.23 38.29
C GLY A 8 -10.44 18.22 38.63
N ILE A 9 -11.30 17.73 37.72
CA ILE A 9 -12.76 17.74 37.86
C ILE A 9 -13.31 16.32 38.13
N ASP A 10 -12.80 15.32 37.42
CA ASP A 10 -13.20 13.90 37.47
C ASP A 10 -11.95 12.99 37.32
N PRO A 11 -11.21 12.77 38.42
CA PRO A 11 -10.05 11.87 38.44
C PRO A 11 -10.39 10.44 38.01
N ASP A 12 -11.59 9.95 38.33
CA ASP A 12 -11.99 8.57 38.07
C ASP A 12 -12.21 8.32 36.58
N ARG A 13 -12.68 9.32 35.83
CA ARG A 13 -12.72 9.24 34.35
C ARG A 13 -11.33 9.08 33.76
N VAL A 14 -10.34 9.81 34.24
CA VAL A 14 -8.96 9.67 33.76
C VAL A 14 -8.39 8.30 34.13
N ARG A 15 -8.68 7.78 35.33
CA ARG A 15 -8.28 6.41 35.72
C ARG A 15 -8.93 5.34 34.84
N ARG A 16 -10.22 5.48 34.49
CA ARG A 16 -10.91 4.58 33.55
C ARG A 16 -10.29 4.63 32.16
N TYR A 17 -10.00 5.83 31.66
CA TYR A 17 -9.30 6.03 30.39
C TYR A 17 -7.92 5.34 30.40
N ALA A 18 -7.10 5.58 31.42
CA ALA A 18 -5.78 4.95 31.53
C ALA A 18 -5.84 3.42 31.68
N ARG A 19 -6.87 2.89 32.35
CA ARG A 19 -7.11 1.45 32.42
C ARG A 19 -7.47 0.88 31.05
N ALA A 20 -8.35 1.55 30.31
CA ALA A 20 -8.73 1.16 28.96
C ALA A 20 -7.50 1.11 28.03
N ASP A 21 -6.62 2.11 28.08
CA ASP A 21 -5.36 2.11 27.31
C ASP A 21 -4.51 0.86 27.61
N VAL A 22 -4.37 0.46 28.89
CA VAL A 22 -3.61 -0.74 29.28
C VAL A 22 -4.30 -2.03 28.80
N GLU A 23 -5.63 -2.11 28.92
CA GLU A 23 -6.42 -3.25 28.46
C GLU A 23 -6.35 -3.40 26.93
N GLU A 24 -6.47 -2.31 26.18
CA GLU A 24 -6.33 -2.28 24.73
C GLU A 24 -4.92 -2.70 24.28
N VAL A 25 -3.88 -2.16 24.90
CA VAL A 25 -2.48 -2.56 24.61
C VAL A 25 -2.28 -4.05 24.88
N ALA A 26 -2.83 -4.59 25.97
CA ALA A 26 -2.75 -6.01 26.27
C ALA A 26 -3.48 -6.88 25.22
N GLN A 27 -4.65 -6.43 24.73
CA GLN A 27 -5.38 -7.12 23.67
C GLN A 27 -4.64 -7.07 22.33
N ILE A 28 -4.13 -5.91 21.93
CA ILE A 28 -3.31 -5.74 20.72
C ILE A 28 -2.06 -6.61 20.78
N SER A 29 -1.39 -6.67 21.94
CA SER A 29 -0.20 -7.50 22.14
C SER A 29 -0.51 -9.00 21.96
N ARG A 30 -1.65 -9.49 22.46
CA ARG A 30 -2.08 -10.88 22.23
C ARG A 30 -2.37 -11.17 20.76
N LEU A 31 -2.93 -10.20 20.03
CA LEU A 31 -3.28 -10.35 18.62
C LEU A 31 -2.06 -10.27 17.70
N LEU A 32 -1.13 -9.36 17.96
CA LEU A 32 -0.03 -9.03 17.03
C LEU A 32 1.34 -9.53 17.50
N GLY A 33 1.53 -9.78 18.80
CA GLY A 33 2.81 -10.18 19.38
C GLY A 33 3.20 -11.64 19.11
N GLY A 34 2.24 -12.48 18.75
CA GLY A 34 2.48 -13.92 18.53
C GLY A 34 3.56 -14.19 17.48
N ALA A 35 3.56 -13.47 16.36
CA ALA A 35 4.57 -13.66 15.32
C ALA A 35 5.98 -13.27 15.77
N ALA A 36 6.13 -12.15 16.49
CA ALA A 36 7.42 -11.75 17.06
C ALA A 36 7.94 -12.78 18.08
N PHE A 37 7.04 -13.35 18.89
CA PHE A 37 7.38 -14.38 19.86
C PHE A 37 7.82 -15.68 19.16
N ALA A 38 7.09 -16.12 18.14
CA ALA A 38 7.45 -17.27 17.33
C ALA A 38 8.81 -17.07 16.62
N LEU A 39 9.08 -15.88 16.08
CA LEU A 39 10.40 -15.54 15.52
C LEU A 39 11.52 -15.68 16.54
N ALA A 40 11.30 -15.28 17.80
CA ALA A 40 12.30 -15.39 18.87
C ALA A 40 12.66 -16.84 19.21
N GLN A 41 11.75 -17.78 18.96
CA GLN A 41 12.03 -19.21 19.12
C GLN A 41 12.89 -19.79 17.99
N MET A 42 12.93 -19.11 16.84
CA MET A 42 13.60 -19.59 15.63
C MET A 42 14.96 -18.90 15.42
N ALA A 43 14.97 -17.59 15.56
CA ALA A 43 16.12 -16.72 15.34
C ALA A 43 17.00 -16.64 16.59
N PRO A 44 18.33 -16.65 16.48
CA PRO A 44 19.23 -16.45 17.61
C PRO A 44 19.29 -14.96 18.00
N ARG A 45 18.15 -14.40 18.40
CA ARG A 45 18.00 -13.01 18.84
C ARG A 45 16.97 -12.92 19.96
N ARG A 46 17.19 -11.97 20.87
CA ARG A 46 16.29 -11.74 21.99
C ARG A 46 14.95 -11.16 21.51
N TYR A 47 13.88 -11.52 22.20
CA TYR A 47 12.50 -11.15 21.85
C TYR A 47 12.31 -9.64 21.73
N GLU A 48 12.83 -8.87 22.68
CA GLU A 48 12.72 -7.41 22.71
C GLU A 48 13.39 -6.71 21.52
N ARG A 49 14.34 -7.37 20.85
CA ARG A 49 15.07 -6.88 19.67
C ARG A 49 14.49 -7.38 18.35
N LEU A 50 13.42 -8.17 18.38
CA LEU A 50 12.75 -8.65 17.16
C LEU A 50 11.55 -7.79 16.79
N ALA A 51 10.96 -7.10 17.76
CA ALA A 51 9.86 -6.17 17.52
C ALA A 51 10.29 -4.93 16.71
N ASP A 52 11.57 -4.53 16.79
CA ASP A 52 12.15 -3.37 16.10
C ASP A 52 13.12 -3.74 14.97
N ALA A 53 13.33 -5.03 14.71
CA ALA A 53 14.31 -5.49 13.74
C ALA A 53 13.74 -5.71 12.35
N GLY A 54 14.52 -5.28 11.35
CA GLY A 54 14.29 -5.68 9.97
C GLY A 54 14.47 -7.20 9.80
N PRO A 55 13.59 -7.88 9.04
CA PRO A 55 13.62 -9.33 8.91
C PRO A 55 14.87 -9.87 8.19
N ALA A 56 15.45 -9.10 7.27
CA ALA A 56 16.67 -9.49 6.57
C ALA A 56 17.89 -9.52 7.53
N THR A 57 18.33 -8.37 8.02
CA THR A 57 19.53 -8.27 8.88
C THR A 57 19.29 -8.78 10.30
N GLY A 58 18.06 -8.69 10.80
CA GLY A 58 17.72 -9.03 12.17
C GLY A 58 17.31 -10.47 12.40
N VAL A 59 16.91 -11.21 11.36
CA VAL A 59 16.48 -12.61 11.49
C VAL A 59 17.26 -13.54 10.58
N ILE A 60 17.37 -13.24 9.29
CA ILE A 60 18.06 -14.13 8.34
C ILE A 60 19.57 -14.17 8.60
N ASP A 61 20.24 -13.01 8.75
CA ASP A 61 21.69 -12.96 8.98
C ASP A 61 22.12 -13.81 10.20
N PRO A 62 21.48 -13.68 11.38
CA PRO A 62 21.85 -14.49 12.54
C PRO A 62 21.58 -16.00 12.34
N LEU A 63 20.56 -16.37 11.55
CA LEU A 63 20.27 -17.77 11.21
C LEU A 63 21.38 -18.38 10.34
N LEU A 64 21.87 -17.63 9.34
CA LEU A 64 23.00 -18.04 8.50
C LEU A 64 24.27 -18.18 9.35
N VAL A 65 24.56 -17.18 10.19
CA VAL A 65 25.72 -17.22 11.08
C VAL A 65 25.68 -18.43 12.01
N ARG A 66 24.52 -18.73 12.61
CA ARG A 66 24.34 -19.90 13.47
C ARG A 66 24.63 -21.20 12.74
N ALA A 67 24.23 -21.34 11.48
CA ALA A 67 24.48 -22.54 10.70
C ALA A 67 25.96 -22.75 10.43
N TYR A 68 26.68 -21.70 10.03
CA TYR A 68 28.14 -21.73 9.83
C TYR A 68 28.88 -22.07 11.12
N LEU A 69 28.52 -21.44 12.24
CA LEU A 69 29.10 -21.76 13.55
C LEU A 69 28.85 -23.22 13.94
N ARG A 70 27.64 -23.74 13.71
CA ARG A 70 27.29 -25.15 13.98
C ARG A 70 28.07 -26.12 13.09
N ALA A 71 28.37 -25.74 11.85
CA ALA A 71 29.19 -26.51 10.94
C ALA A 71 30.69 -26.40 11.22
N ASN A 72 31.10 -25.57 12.19
CA ASN A 72 32.50 -25.22 12.46
C ASN A 72 33.23 -24.65 11.23
N GLU A 73 32.50 -23.87 10.42
CA GLU A 73 32.99 -23.27 9.19
C GLU A 73 33.11 -21.75 9.34
N ALA A 74 34.15 -21.19 8.72
CA ALA A 74 34.35 -19.75 8.71
C ALA A 74 33.29 -19.04 7.86
N LEU A 75 32.80 -17.90 8.35
CA LEU A 75 31.91 -17.04 7.55
C LEU A 75 32.65 -16.51 6.31
N PRO A 76 31.96 -16.31 5.19
CA PRO A 76 32.56 -15.66 4.03
C PRO A 76 33.03 -14.25 4.40
N ALA A 77 34.17 -13.86 3.83
CA ALA A 77 34.65 -12.50 3.95
C ALA A 77 33.63 -11.53 3.35
N HIS A 78 33.39 -10.43 4.05
CA HIS A 78 32.62 -9.32 3.51
C HIS A 78 33.37 -8.74 2.31
N ALA A 79 32.65 -8.44 1.23
CA ALA A 79 33.20 -7.65 0.14
C ALA A 79 32.15 -6.66 -0.35
N PRO A 80 32.59 -5.49 -0.86
CA PRO A 80 31.70 -4.57 -1.52
C PRO A 80 31.10 -5.19 -2.79
N GLY A 81 29.98 -4.63 -3.25
CA GLY A 81 29.43 -4.97 -4.55
C GLY A 81 30.40 -4.60 -5.68
N ASP A 82 30.27 -5.28 -6.81
CA ASP A 82 31.09 -5.06 -8.02
C ASP A 82 30.58 -3.90 -8.90
N GLY A 83 29.63 -3.11 -8.39
CA GLY A 83 28.99 -2.02 -9.11
C GLY A 83 27.80 -2.44 -9.98
N THR A 84 27.46 -3.73 -10.03
CA THR A 84 26.27 -4.21 -10.76
C THR A 84 25.00 -3.61 -10.17
N GLU A 85 24.17 -3.02 -11.03
CA GLU A 85 22.87 -2.50 -10.63
C GLU A 85 21.84 -3.62 -10.44
N HIS A 86 20.97 -3.43 -9.46
CA HIS A 86 19.85 -4.34 -9.23
C HIS A 86 18.71 -4.05 -10.22
N SER A 87 18.36 -5.03 -11.05
CA SER A 87 17.20 -4.98 -11.94
C SER A 87 15.92 -5.35 -11.19
N GLY A 88 14.98 -4.41 -11.13
CA GLY A 88 13.72 -4.57 -10.40
C GLY A 88 12.68 -5.47 -11.06
N ALA A 89 11.51 -5.52 -10.42
CA ALA A 89 10.33 -6.22 -10.94
C ALA A 89 9.73 -5.52 -12.17
N ALA A 90 9.01 -6.28 -12.99
CA ALA A 90 8.21 -5.71 -14.07
C ALA A 90 6.88 -5.11 -13.55
N LEU A 91 6.45 -4.05 -14.22
CA LEU A 91 5.21 -3.33 -13.95
C LEU A 91 4.59 -2.92 -15.29
N HIS A 92 3.36 -3.35 -15.54
CA HIS A 92 2.67 -3.13 -16.80
C HIS A 92 1.28 -2.56 -16.56
N LEU A 93 0.91 -1.56 -17.37
CA LEU A 93 -0.44 -1.05 -17.49
C LEU A 93 -0.92 -1.35 -18.90
N TYR A 94 -1.90 -2.23 -19.04
CA TYR A 94 -2.45 -2.65 -20.32
C TYR A 94 -3.72 -1.87 -20.68
N ALA A 95 -4.50 -1.47 -19.68
CA ALA A 95 -5.68 -0.65 -19.87
C ALA A 95 -5.94 0.27 -18.67
N ALA A 96 -6.36 1.49 -18.96
CA ALA A 96 -6.71 2.53 -17.99
C ALA A 96 -8.16 2.98 -18.18
N GLY A 97 -8.83 3.31 -17.09
CA GLY A 97 -10.25 3.65 -17.05
C GLY A 97 -11.06 2.66 -16.20
N VAL A 98 -12.36 2.56 -16.47
CA VAL A 98 -13.27 1.73 -15.67
C VAL A 98 -13.50 0.37 -16.33
N ALA A 99 -13.07 -0.69 -15.65
CA ALA A 99 -13.33 -2.06 -16.02
C ALA A 99 -14.38 -2.70 -15.10
N ARG A 100 -15.20 -3.61 -15.65
CA ARG A 100 -16.22 -4.38 -14.92
C ARG A 100 -15.80 -5.84 -14.79
N ARG A 101 -16.31 -6.54 -13.78
CA ARG A 101 -16.05 -7.98 -13.53
C ARG A 101 -14.55 -8.27 -13.51
N VAL A 102 -13.86 -7.71 -12.52
CA VAL A 102 -12.41 -7.74 -12.43
C VAL A 102 -11.98 -8.86 -11.52
N VAL A 103 -11.01 -9.64 -11.98
CA VAL A 103 -10.35 -10.71 -11.22
C VAL A 103 -8.90 -10.30 -10.98
N LYS A 104 -8.39 -10.61 -9.80
CA LYS A 104 -6.96 -10.57 -9.48
C LYS A 104 -6.45 -12.00 -9.34
N ALA A 105 -5.49 -12.37 -10.17
CA ALA A 105 -4.67 -13.56 -9.98
C ALA A 105 -3.31 -13.16 -9.41
N ASP A 106 -2.80 -13.90 -8.42
CA ASP A 106 -1.58 -13.52 -7.68
C ASP A 106 -0.77 -14.78 -7.31
N VAL A 107 0.55 -14.68 -7.41
CA VAL A 107 1.46 -15.76 -7.05
C VAL A 107 1.85 -15.65 -5.59
N ALA A 108 1.50 -16.67 -4.80
CA ALA A 108 1.87 -16.73 -3.40
C ALA A 108 3.39 -16.84 -3.23
N SER A 109 4.01 -15.78 -2.71
CA SER A 109 5.46 -15.73 -2.41
C SER A 109 6.33 -16.01 -3.65
N LEU A 110 6.07 -15.31 -4.77
CA LEU A 110 6.75 -15.52 -6.06
C LEU A 110 8.28 -15.69 -5.93
N TYR A 111 8.99 -14.70 -5.39
CA TYR A 111 10.46 -14.75 -5.36
C TYR A 111 11.02 -15.91 -4.52
N PRO A 112 10.55 -16.16 -3.29
CA PRO A 112 10.91 -17.39 -2.59
C PRO A 112 10.62 -18.68 -3.38
N SER A 113 9.50 -18.76 -4.10
CA SER A 113 9.18 -19.91 -4.94
C SER A 113 10.17 -20.09 -6.09
N LEU A 114 10.53 -19.00 -6.78
CA LEU A 114 11.53 -19.01 -7.85
C LEU A 114 12.94 -19.34 -7.33
N MET A 115 13.33 -18.82 -6.17
CA MET A 115 14.59 -19.19 -5.52
C MET A 115 14.68 -20.70 -5.28
N ARG A 116 13.58 -21.32 -4.83
CA ARG A 116 13.53 -22.77 -4.57
C ARG A 116 13.51 -23.58 -5.86
N GLU A 117 12.71 -23.17 -6.83
CA GLU A 117 12.54 -23.82 -8.13
C GLU A 117 13.88 -23.89 -8.89
N PHE A 118 14.55 -22.73 -9.01
CA PHE A 118 15.78 -22.60 -9.79
C PHE A 118 17.05 -22.72 -8.94
N ARG A 119 16.91 -23.05 -7.65
CA ARG A 119 18.02 -23.17 -6.70
C ARG A 119 18.91 -21.92 -6.64
N ILE A 120 18.29 -20.75 -6.62
CA ILE A 120 18.98 -19.45 -6.62
C ILE A 120 19.26 -19.02 -5.18
N GLY A 121 20.52 -19.11 -4.78
CA GLY A 121 21.04 -18.63 -3.51
C GLY A 121 22.29 -17.77 -3.72
N PRO A 122 22.80 -17.12 -2.65
CA PRO A 122 23.99 -16.29 -2.78
C PRO A 122 25.22 -17.16 -2.99
N ALA A 123 26.07 -16.84 -3.97
CA ALA A 123 27.24 -17.65 -4.34
C ALA A 123 28.25 -17.80 -3.19
N ARG A 124 28.24 -16.87 -2.23
CA ARG A 124 29.10 -16.88 -1.03
C ARG A 124 28.64 -17.85 0.05
N ASP A 125 27.39 -18.31 -0.02
CA ASP A 125 26.84 -19.32 0.90
C ASP A 125 27.25 -20.72 0.44
N ARG A 126 28.52 -21.05 0.68
CA ARG A 126 29.14 -22.34 0.34
C ARG A 126 28.45 -23.54 1.00
N LEU A 127 27.73 -23.31 2.11
CA LEU A 127 26.99 -24.36 2.82
C LEU A 127 25.55 -24.51 2.33
N GLY A 128 25.07 -23.64 1.43
CA GLY A 128 23.70 -23.66 0.92
C GLY A 128 22.63 -23.42 1.98
N VAL A 129 22.98 -22.72 3.06
CA VAL A 129 22.10 -22.50 4.22
C VAL A 129 20.87 -21.68 3.86
N MET A 130 21.00 -20.64 3.04
CA MET A 130 19.90 -19.76 2.63
C MET A 130 18.77 -20.56 1.99
N LEU A 131 19.10 -21.37 0.98
CA LEU A 131 18.11 -22.18 0.28
C LEU A 131 17.52 -23.24 1.20
N ALA A 132 18.36 -23.94 1.98
CA ALA A 132 17.88 -24.93 2.95
C ALA A 132 16.94 -24.32 4.00
N LEU A 133 17.23 -23.09 4.44
CA LEU A 133 16.39 -22.32 5.36
C LEU A 133 15.05 -21.99 4.71
N VAL A 134 15.06 -21.42 3.49
CA VAL A 134 13.83 -21.07 2.76
C VAL A 134 12.97 -22.31 2.53
N ASP A 135 13.55 -23.42 2.08
CA ASP A 135 12.86 -24.71 1.89
C ASP A 135 12.18 -25.16 3.18
N ARG A 136 12.95 -25.25 4.26
CA ARG A 136 12.43 -25.73 5.55
C ARG A 136 11.34 -24.84 6.13
N LEU A 137 11.50 -23.53 6.01
CA LEU A 137 10.52 -22.57 6.52
C LEU A 137 9.22 -22.60 5.71
N VAL A 138 9.27 -22.84 4.40
CA VAL A 138 8.07 -23.02 3.58
C VAL A 138 7.33 -24.30 3.98
N GLU A 139 8.03 -25.43 4.13
CA GLU A 139 7.43 -26.70 4.60
C GLU A 139 6.74 -26.54 5.96
N GLN A 140 7.48 -26.00 6.94
CA GLN A 140 6.96 -25.81 8.29
C GLN A 140 5.79 -24.83 8.31
N ARG A 141 5.80 -23.80 7.46
CA ARG A 141 4.68 -22.87 7.32
C ARG A 141 3.44 -23.56 6.79
N LEU A 142 3.57 -24.44 5.79
CA LEU A 142 2.44 -25.20 5.25
C LEU A 142 1.85 -26.13 6.32
N ALA A 143 2.70 -26.83 7.08
CA ALA A 143 2.26 -27.66 8.20
C ALA A 143 1.55 -26.83 9.29
N ALA A 144 2.09 -25.68 9.67
CA ALA A 144 1.46 -24.77 10.64
C ALA A 144 0.11 -24.25 10.14
N LYS A 145 0.00 -23.88 8.85
CA LYS A 145 -1.28 -23.49 8.25
C LYS A 145 -2.31 -24.62 8.30
N ALA A 146 -1.91 -25.86 8.03
CA ALA A 146 -2.80 -27.02 8.09
C ALA A 146 -3.28 -27.26 9.53
N ALA A 147 -2.37 -27.25 10.50
CA ALA A 147 -2.70 -27.40 11.92
C ALA A 147 -3.64 -26.29 12.42
N ALA A 148 -3.40 -25.03 12.04
CA ALA A 148 -4.29 -23.90 12.38
C ALA A 148 -5.72 -24.08 11.86
N LYS A 149 -5.91 -24.72 10.69
CA LYS A 149 -7.24 -24.99 10.13
C LYS A 149 -7.98 -26.11 10.87
N LEU A 150 -7.25 -27.07 11.45
CA LEU A 150 -7.83 -28.18 12.22
C LEU A 150 -8.16 -27.77 13.66
N ALA A 151 -7.42 -26.82 14.22
CA ALA A 151 -7.64 -26.33 15.58
C ALA A 151 -8.96 -25.53 15.71
N PRO A 152 -9.66 -25.58 16.87
CA PRO A 152 -10.91 -24.83 17.07
C PRO A 152 -10.72 -23.32 16.88
N ALA A 153 -11.73 -22.66 16.29
CA ALA A 153 -11.72 -21.22 16.08
C ALA A 153 -11.54 -20.47 17.42
N GLY A 154 -10.61 -19.51 17.45
CA GLY A 154 -10.29 -18.71 18.64
C GLY A 154 -9.51 -19.44 19.73
N SER A 155 -9.12 -20.71 19.55
CA SER A 155 -8.31 -21.43 20.53
C SER A 155 -6.87 -20.91 20.60
N ALA A 156 -6.23 -21.08 21.76
CA ALA A 156 -4.82 -20.74 21.94
C ALA A 156 -3.92 -21.50 20.95
N GLU A 157 -4.22 -22.78 20.69
CA GLU A 157 -3.51 -23.63 19.74
C GLU A 157 -3.58 -23.06 18.31
N ARG A 158 -4.78 -22.67 17.87
CA ARG A 158 -4.97 -22.04 16.55
C ARG A 158 -4.14 -20.76 16.43
N HIS A 159 -4.20 -19.89 17.44
CA HIS A 159 -3.40 -18.67 17.46
C HIS A 159 -1.89 -18.94 17.42
N THR A 160 -1.40 -19.98 18.11
CA THR A 160 0.02 -20.37 18.05
C THR A 160 0.43 -20.79 16.63
N HIS A 161 -0.38 -21.62 15.97
CA HIS A 161 -0.09 -22.05 14.59
C HIS A 161 -0.17 -20.91 13.57
N GLU A 162 -1.15 -20.01 13.72
CA GLU A 162 -1.26 -18.80 12.90
C GLU A 162 -0.05 -17.88 13.08
N ALA A 163 0.37 -17.66 14.33
CA ALA A 163 1.57 -16.88 14.67
C ALA A 163 2.85 -17.47 14.06
N MET A 164 3.03 -18.79 14.15
CA MET A 164 4.18 -19.49 13.56
C MET A 164 4.20 -19.37 12.04
N SER A 165 3.05 -19.57 11.38
CA SER A 165 2.90 -19.40 9.94
C SER A 165 3.19 -17.95 9.51
N ALA A 166 2.75 -16.96 10.28
CA ALA A 166 3.01 -15.55 10.02
C ALA A 166 4.50 -15.20 10.16
N ALA A 167 5.15 -15.68 11.23
CA ALA A 167 6.58 -15.54 11.46
C ALA A 167 7.40 -16.10 10.28
N MET A 168 7.11 -17.34 9.88
CA MET A 168 7.78 -17.99 8.74
C MET A 168 7.55 -17.23 7.43
N LYS A 169 6.32 -16.77 7.17
CA LYS A 169 6.01 -15.95 5.97
C LYS A 169 6.91 -14.71 5.91
N LEU A 170 7.07 -14.03 7.03
CA LEU A 170 7.88 -12.82 7.12
C LEU A 170 9.36 -13.10 6.81
N VAL A 171 9.94 -14.18 7.33
CA VAL A 171 11.33 -14.57 7.02
C VAL A 171 11.47 -14.98 5.55
N VAL A 172 10.59 -15.85 5.07
CA VAL A 172 10.62 -16.36 3.68
C VAL A 172 10.52 -15.21 2.68
N ASN A 173 9.55 -14.30 2.83
CA ASN A 173 9.39 -13.16 1.93
C ASN A 173 10.57 -12.16 2.00
N SER A 174 11.37 -12.20 3.05
CA SER A 174 12.54 -11.33 3.22
C SER A 174 13.84 -11.92 2.65
N ALA A 175 13.85 -13.21 2.27
CA ALA A 175 15.03 -13.88 1.73
C ALA A 175 15.53 -13.24 0.43
N TYR A 176 14.62 -12.91 -0.48
CA TYR A 176 14.95 -12.13 -1.68
C TYR A 176 15.52 -10.75 -1.34
N GLY A 177 14.84 -10.01 -0.44
CA GLY A 177 15.30 -8.68 -0.03
C GLY A 177 16.67 -8.70 0.63
N TYR A 178 17.03 -9.82 1.27
CA TYR A 178 18.37 -10.06 1.81
C TYR A 178 19.42 -10.17 0.69
N LEU A 179 19.13 -10.86 -0.43
CA LEU A 179 20.05 -10.94 -1.58
C LEU A 179 20.33 -9.55 -2.17
N GLY A 180 19.27 -8.75 -2.33
CA GLY A 180 19.34 -7.39 -2.91
C GLY A 180 19.84 -6.29 -1.96
N ALA A 181 20.26 -6.61 -0.74
CA ALA A 181 20.62 -5.63 0.28
C ALA A 181 21.97 -4.88 0.04
N GLY A 182 22.48 -4.83 -1.20
CA GLY A 182 23.54 -3.91 -1.63
C GLY A 182 24.78 -3.86 -0.74
N GLY A 183 25.39 -5.00 -0.42
CA GLY A 183 26.58 -5.05 0.43
C GLY A 183 26.32 -4.80 1.92
N LEU A 184 25.09 -4.58 2.38
CA LEU A 184 24.78 -4.44 3.81
C LEU A 184 24.97 -5.74 4.60
N THR A 185 24.95 -6.90 3.92
CA THR A 185 25.04 -8.22 4.54
C THR A 185 26.14 -9.07 3.89
N ARG A 186 26.73 -10.00 4.66
CA ARG A 186 27.85 -10.85 4.21
C ARG A 186 27.49 -11.79 3.05
N PHE A 187 26.22 -12.18 2.99
CA PHE A 187 25.69 -13.08 1.99
C PHE A 187 24.78 -12.36 0.97
N SER A 188 24.84 -11.01 0.90
CA SER A 188 24.18 -10.29 -0.19
C SER A 188 24.81 -10.66 -1.53
N ASP A 189 23.97 -10.76 -2.56
CA ASP A 189 24.37 -11.19 -3.89
C ASP A 189 23.39 -10.59 -4.92
N VAL A 190 23.83 -9.52 -5.58
CA VAL A 190 23.03 -8.79 -6.56
C VAL A 190 22.81 -9.62 -7.83
N HIS A 191 23.73 -10.52 -8.18
CA HIS A 191 23.58 -11.41 -9.34
C HIS A 191 22.48 -12.42 -9.09
N ALA A 192 22.49 -13.06 -7.92
CA ALA A 192 21.39 -13.94 -7.49
C ALA A 192 20.06 -13.18 -7.43
N ALA A 193 20.04 -11.95 -6.90
CA ALA A 193 18.83 -11.13 -6.89
C ALA A 193 18.32 -10.82 -8.32
N ASN A 194 19.23 -10.50 -9.25
CA ASN A 194 18.90 -10.21 -10.65
C ASN A 194 18.42 -11.46 -11.41
N GLU A 195 18.94 -12.64 -11.07
CA GLU A 195 18.47 -13.90 -11.63
C GLU A 195 17.04 -14.20 -11.17
N VAL A 196 16.74 -14.00 -9.88
CA VAL A 196 15.37 -14.13 -9.34
C VAL A 196 14.42 -13.15 -10.04
N THR A 197 14.81 -11.88 -10.24
CA THR A 197 13.94 -10.92 -10.93
C THR A 197 13.80 -11.21 -12.41
N ARG A 198 14.84 -11.75 -13.09
CA ARG A 198 14.72 -12.21 -14.47
C ARG A 198 13.63 -13.28 -14.60
N HIS A 199 13.70 -14.34 -13.78
CA HIS A 199 12.67 -15.37 -13.76
C HIS A 199 11.29 -14.83 -13.34
N GLY A 200 11.25 -13.84 -12.44
CA GLY A 200 10.02 -13.15 -12.07
C GLY A 200 9.36 -12.45 -13.26
N ARG A 201 10.14 -11.71 -14.06
CA ARG A 201 9.65 -11.05 -15.27
C ARG A 201 9.19 -12.05 -16.33
N GLU A 202 9.92 -13.14 -16.53
CA GLU A 202 9.52 -14.23 -17.44
C GLU A 202 8.20 -14.89 -17.02
N THR A 203 8.05 -15.15 -15.71
CA THR A 203 6.83 -15.73 -15.14
C THR A 203 5.65 -14.79 -15.32
N LEU A 204 5.80 -13.49 -15.01
CA LEU A 204 4.75 -12.49 -15.18
C LEU A 204 4.35 -12.34 -16.65
N ALA A 205 5.33 -12.33 -17.57
CA ALA A 205 5.06 -12.27 -19.01
C ALA A 205 4.27 -13.50 -19.50
N LEU A 206 4.64 -14.70 -19.04
CA LEU A 206 3.89 -15.92 -19.34
C LEU A 206 2.45 -15.83 -18.82
N MET A 207 2.25 -15.42 -17.56
CA MET A 207 0.92 -15.23 -16.98
C MET A 207 0.07 -14.26 -17.80
N CYS A 208 0.60 -13.09 -18.15
CA CYS A 208 -0.10 -12.10 -18.95
C CYS A 208 -0.49 -12.64 -20.33
N ASN A 209 0.46 -13.27 -21.04
CA ASN A 209 0.23 -13.81 -22.38
C ASN A 209 -0.84 -14.91 -22.38
N GLU A 210 -0.76 -15.84 -21.42
CA GLU A 210 -1.67 -16.97 -21.32
C GLU A 210 -3.08 -16.56 -20.85
N LEU A 211 -3.18 -15.56 -19.95
CA LEU A 211 -4.46 -14.96 -19.59
C LEU A 211 -5.10 -14.27 -20.80
N ALA A 212 -4.34 -13.42 -21.51
CA ALA A 212 -4.84 -12.71 -22.69
C ALA A 212 -5.29 -13.67 -23.80
N ALA A 213 -4.57 -14.78 -24.02
CA ALA A 213 -4.92 -15.82 -24.99
C ALA A 213 -6.27 -16.50 -24.68
N ARG A 214 -6.71 -16.48 -23.40
CA ARG A 214 -8.01 -17.00 -22.95
C ARG A 214 -9.15 -15.98 -23.03
N GLY A 215 -8.91 -14.82 -23.65
CA GLY A 215 -9.93 -13.83 -23.98
C GLY A 215 -10.27 -12.84 -22.87
N VAL A 216 -9.46 -12.77 -21.80
CA VAL A 216 -9.61 -11.73 -20.78
C VAL A 216 -9.01 -10.39 -21.27
N THR A 217 -9.47 -9.29 -20.69
CA THR A 217 -8.85 -7.98 -20.92
C THR A 217 -7.90 -7.66 -19.76
N LEU A 218 -6.59 -7.70 -20.02
CA LEU A 218 -5.58 -7.30 -19.04
C LEU A 218 -5.74 -5.82 -18.67
N LEU A 219 -5.59 -5.51 -17.38
CA LEU A 219 -5.69 -4.15 -16.86
C LEU A 219 -4.33 -3.68 -16.35
N GLU A 220 -3.80 -4.37 -15.35
CA GLU A 220 -2.53 -4.06 -14.69
C GLU A 220 -1.84 -5.37 -14.30
N ALA A 221 -0.51 -5.39 -14.37
CA ALA A 221 0.30 -6.49 -13.85
C ALA A 221 1.50 -5.94 -13.09
N ASP A 222 1.74 -6.42 -11.87
CA ASP A 222 2.85 -5.98 -11.04
C ASP A 222 3.52 -7.15 -10.33
N THR A 223 4.83 -7.33 -10.50
CA THR A 223 5.66 -8.35 -9.81
C THR A 223 5.10 -9.79 -9.82
N ASP A 224 4.12 -10.07 -8.97
CA ASP A 224 3.44 -11.33 -8.70
C ASP A 224 1.93 -11.34 -9.00
N GLY A 225 1.31 -10.21 -9.31
CA GLY A 225 -0.14 -10.08 -9.51
C GLY A 225 -0.55 -9.58 -10.90
N VAL A 226 -1.72 -10.03 -11.38
CA VAL A 226 -2.36 -9.57 -12.62
C VAL A 226 -3.85 -9.30 -12.37
N TYR A 227 -4.26 -8.06 -12.64
CA TYR A 227 -5.67 -7.66 -12.72
C TYR A 227 -6.16 -7.75 -14.15
N PHE A 228 -7.31 -8.39 -14.34
CA PHE A 228 -7.95 -8.52 -15.65
C PHE A 228 -9.48 -8.49 -15.54
N ALA A 229 -10.14 -7.96 -16.56
CA ALA A 229 -11.59 -8.02 -16.70
C ALA A 229 -12.00 -9.26 -17.51
N VAL A 230 -13.03 -9.95 -17.05
CA VAL A 230 -13.56 -11.14 -17.71
C VAL A 230 -14.76 -10.83 -18.62
N PRO A 231 -14.96 -11.61 -19.70
CA PRO A 231 -16.11 -11.48 -20.59
C PRO A 231 -17.45 -11.52 -19.84
N GLU A 232 -18.46 -10.90 -20.43
CA GLU A 232 -19.83 -11.03 -19.94
C GLU A 232 -20.30 -12.48 -20.07
N GLY A 233 -21.04 -12.96 -19.06
CA GLY A 233 -21.54 -14.34 -19.00
C GLY A 233 -20.58 -15.36 -18.36
N TRP A 234 -19.32 -15.00 -18.10
CA TRP A 234 -18.43 -15.87 -17.32
C TRP A 234 -18.94 -16.05 -15.90
N THR A 235 -18.87 -17.29 -15.43
CA THR A 235 -19.18 -17.65 -14.05
C THR A 235 -17.93 -17.60 -13.18
N THR A 236 -18.11 -17.66 -11.86
CA THR A 236 -16.99 -17.82 -10.91
C THR A 236 -16.15 -19.07 -11.23
N ASP A 237 -16.77 -20.13 -11.76
CA ASP A 237 -16.07 -21.37 -12.09
C ASP A 237 -15.21 -21.21 -13.35
N ASP A 238 -15.66 -20.42 -14.33
CA ASP A 238 -14.85 -20.06 -15.50
C ASP A 238 -13.61 -19.26 -15.10
N GLU A 239 -13.79 -18.28 -14.21
CA GLU A 239 -12.67 -17.49 -13.67
C GLU A 239 -11.65 -18.39 -12.97
N ARG A 240 -12.10 -19.29 -12.09
CA ARG A 240 -11.22 -20.25 -11.41
C ARG A 240 -10.53 -21.20 -12.38
N ARG A 241 -11.26 -21.70 -13.37
CA ARG A 241 -10.73 -22.61 -14.39
C ARG A 241 -9.61 -21.94 -15.18
N VAL A 242 -9.81 -20.71 -15.67
CA VAL A 242 -8.77 -19.98 -16.40
C VAL A 242 -7.53 -19.72 -15.55
N VAL A 243 -7.70 -19.28 -14.30
CA VAL A 243 -6.56 -19.09 -13.39
C VAL A 243 -5.82 -20.40 -13.12
N ALA A 244 -6.55 -21.51 -12.92
CA ALA A 244 -5.95 -22.83 -12.71
C ALA A 244 -5.22 -23.37 -13.95
N GLU A 245 -5.78 -23.19 -15.15
CA GLU A 245 -5.16 -23.56 -16.42
C GLU A 245 -3.85 -22.80 -16.64
N VAL A 246 -3.81 -21.49 -16.35
CA VAL A 246 -2.58 -20.69 -16.43
C VAL A 246 -1.60 -21.12 -15.34
N GLY A 247 -2.07 -21.35 -14.13
CA GLY A 247 -1.25 -21.82 -13.02
C GLY A 247 -0.54 -23.14 -13.32
N ALA A 248 -1.19 -24.06 -14.05
CA ALA A 248 -0.61 -25.33 -14.46
C ALA A 248 0.54 -25.20 -15.48
N LEU A 249 0.70 -24.04 -16.12
CA LEU A 249 1.81 -23.74 -17.04
C LEU A 249 3.02 -23.14 -16.33
N LEU A 250 2.85 -22.68 -15.08
CA LEU A 250 3.93 -22.08 -14.30
C LEU A 250 4.85 -23.17 -13.71
N PRO A 251 6.07 -22.81 -13.28
CA PRO A 251 6.95 -23.76 -12.60
C PRO A 251 6.26 -24.41 -11.37
N PRO A 252 6.51 -25.70 -11.06
CA PRO A 252 5.75 -26.43 -10.04
C PRO A 252 5.66 -25.76 -8.66
N LEU A 253 6.71 -25.06 -8.21
CA LEU A 253 6.69 -24.37 -6.92
C LEU A 253 6.03 -22.98 -6.97
N VAL A 254 5.70 -22.47 -8.16
CA VAL A 254 5.03 -21.19 -8.39
C VAL A 254 3.52 -21.42 -8.41
N GLN A 255 2.85 -21.03 -7.32
CA GLN A 255 1.42 -21.29 -7.12
C GLN A 255 0.63 -20.02 -7.41
N LEU A 256 -0.12 -20.04 -8.52
CA LEU A 256 -1.04 -18.97 -8.91
C LEU A 256 -2.40 -19.20 -8.28
N GLU A 257 -2.93 -18.18 -7.59
CA GLU A 257 -4.24 -18.24 -6.95
C GLU A 257 -5.16 -17.14 -7.49
N LEU A 258 -6.47 -17.42 -7.52
CA LEU A 258 -7.49 -16.39 -7.67
C LEU A 258 -7.64 -15.69 -6.32
N GLU A 259 -6.99 -14.54 -6.17
CA GLU A 259 -6.93 -13.80 -4.91
C GLU A 259 -8.18 -12.95 -4.67
N GLY A 260 -8.70 -12.33 -5.73
CA GLY A 260 -9.74 -11.31 -5.59
C GLY A 260 -10.72 -11.26 -6.75
N ARG A 261 -11.96 -10.87 -6.43
CA ARG A 261 -13.04 -10.60 -7.39
C ARG A 261 -13.70 -9.29 -7.05
N TYR A 262 -13.91 -8.45 -8.06
CA TYR A 262 -14.41 -7.10 -7.90
C TYR A 262 -15.46 -6.81 -8.96
N ALA A 263 -16.53 -6.12 -8.55
CA ALA A 263 -17.58 -5.67 -9.45
C ALA A 263 -17.04 -4.68 -10.50
N ALA A 264 -16.14 -3.79 -10.07
CA ALA A 264 -15.46 -2.85 -10.96
C ALA A 264 -14.08 -2.42 -10.44
N MET A 265 -13.25 -1.95 -11.37
CA MET A 265 -11.97 -1.32 -11.08
C MET A 265 -11.86 0.00 -11.84
N LEU A 266 -11.36 1.05 -11.20
CA LEU A 266 -10.82 2.22 -11.86
C LEU A 266 -9.30 2.05 -11.89
N SER A 267 -8.76 1.71 -13.06
CA SER A 267 -7.32 1.65 -13.32
C SER A 267 -6.84 3.03 -13.77
N HIS A 268 -5.99 3.70 -12.99
CA HIS A 268 -5.52 5.05 -13.31
C HIS A 268 -4.08 5.05 -13.82
N GLU A 269 -3.18 4.55 -12.97
CA GLU A 269 -1.75 4.41 -13.20
C GLU A 269 -1.28 3.16 -12.45
N PRO A 270 -0.10 2.59 -12.77
CA PRO A 270 0.40 1.45 -12.00
C PRO A 270 0.41 1.73 -10.49
N LYS A 271 -0.09 0.77 -9.71
CA LYS A 271 -0.29 0.83 -8.25
C LYS A 271 -1.24 1.93 -7.77
N ASN A 272 -1.99 2.56 -8.67
CA ASN A 272 -2.96 3.61 -8.38
C ASN A 272 -4.31 3.23 -9.00
N TYR A 273 -5.19 2.69 -8.17
CA TYR A 273 -6.49 2.18 -8.61
C TYR A 273 -7.54 2.22 -7.50
N ALA A 274 -8.81 2.13 -7.90
CA ALA A 274 -9.93 1.90 -7.00
C ALA A 274 -10.64 0.59 -7.36
N LEU A 275 -11.12 -0.14 -6.34
CA LEU A 275 -11.81 -1.41 -6.49
C LEU A 275 -13.17 -1.35 -5.79
N LEU A 276 -14.22 -1.68 -6.53
CA LEU A 276 -15.56 -1.91 -5.98
C LEU A 276 -15.75 -3.40 -5.77
N HIS A 277 -15.92 -3.81 -4.52
CA HIS A 277 -16.25 -5.18 -4.16
C HIS A 277 -17.72 -5.49 -4.44
N HIS A 278 -18.06 -6.77 -4.54
CA HIS A 278 -19.44 -7.20 -4.77
C HIS A 278 -20.39 -6.90 -3.59
N ASP A 279 -19.86 -6.66 -2.39
CA ASP A 279 -20.62 -6.22 -1.21
C ASP A 279 -20.84 -4.70 -1.17
N GLY A 280 -20.39 -3.97 -2.19
CA GLY A 280 -20.50 -2.52 -2.29
C GLY A 280 -19.36 -1.75 -1.61
N THR A 281 -18.39 -2.42 -0.98
CA THR A 281 -17.26 -1.73 -0.34
C THR A 281 -16.28 -1.18 -1.37
N LEU A 282 -15.77 0.04 -1.11
CA LEU A 282 -14.81 0.73 -1.98
C LEU A 282 -13.40 0.74 -1.37
N THR A 283 -12.46 0.14 -2.08
CA THR A 283 -11.03 0.16 -1.73
C THR A 283 -10.26 1.13 -2.64
N LEU A 284 -9.54 2.08 -2.06
CA LEU A 284 -8.65 3.00 -2.78
C LEU A 284 -7.19 2.63 -2.52
N ARG A 285 -6.39 2.49 -3.59
CA ARG A 285 -4.96 2.16 -3.54
C ARG A 285 -4.13 3.17 -4.34
N GLY A 286 -2.90 3.39 -3.86
CA GLY A 286 -1.94 4.29 -4.49
C GLY A 286 -2.02 5.73 -4.00
N VAL A 287 -0.90 6.43 -4.17
CA VAL A 287 -0.71 7.82 -3.72
C VAL A 287 -1.64 8.81 -4.43
N ALA A 288 -2.11 8.46 -5.63
CA ALA A 288 -3.04 9.27 -6.40
C ALA A 288 -4.43 9.37 -5.75
N PHE A 289 -4.86 8.31 -5.06
CA PHE A 289 -6.17 8.24 -4.41
C PHE A 289 -6.11 8.39 -2.89
N ARG A 290 -5.04 7.89 -2.25
CA ARG A 290 -4.87 7.95 -0.80
C ARG A 290 -3.40 8.05 -0.42
N SER A 291 -3.03 9.17 0.17
CA SER A 291 -1.73 9.36 0.82
C SER A 291 -1.92 9.84 2.26
N SER A 292 -0.88 9.74 3.09
CA SER A 292 -0.93 10.30 4.45
C SER A 292 -1.08 11.82 4.49
N ARG A 293 -0.88 12.50 3.35
CA ARG A 293 -0.95 13.96 3.19
C ARG A 293 -2.26 14.44 2.58
N THR A 294 -3.08 13.53 2.02
CA THR A 294 -4.35 13.87 1.36
C THR A 294 -5.28 14.56 2.35
N GLU A 295 -5.87 15.68 1.94
CA GLU A 295 -6.86 16.39 2.73
C GLU A 295 -8.15 15.55 2.88
N PRO A 296 -8.73 15.42 4.08
CA PRO A 296 -9.94 14.61 4.29
C PRO A 296 -11.13 14.99 3.39
N PHE A 297 -11.33 16.26 3.06
CA PHE A 297 -12.40 16.68 2.15
C PHE A 297 -12.24 16.06 0.76
N ALA A 298 -10.99 15.98 0.27
CA ALA A 298 -10.67 15.44 -1.03
C ALA A 298 -10.83 13.91 -1.05
N GLU A 299 -10.46 13.21 0.03
CA GLU A 299 -10.72 11.76 0.14
C GLU A 299 -12.22 11.46 0.07
N ARG A 300 -13.07 12.26 0.73
CA ARG A 300 -14.54 12.11 0.66
C ARG A 300 -15.08 12.40 -0.74
N PHE A 301 -14.60 13.47 -1.37
CA PHE A 301 -14.96 13.77 -2.75
C PHE A 301 -14.61 12.60 -3.69
N LEU A 302 -13.38 12.10 -3.62
CA LEU A 302 -12.92 10.98 -4.46
C LEU A 302 -13.81 9.74 -4.27
N ARG A 303 -14.12 9.37 -3.02
CA ARG A 303 -15.00 8.23 -2.74
C ARG A 303 -16.39 8.41 -3.35
N ALA A 304 -17.05 9.53 -3.05
CA ALA A 304 -18.40 9.80 -3.56
C ALA A 304 -18.44 9.87 -5.09
N ALA A 305 -17.45 10.50 -5.72
CA ALA A 305 -17.36 10.60 -7.16
C ALA A 305 -17.04 9.25 -7.82
N ILE A 306 -16.15 8.43 -7.25
CA ILE A 306 -15.86 7.08 -7.77
C ILE A 306 -17.07 6.15 -7.63
N GLU A 307 -17.83 6.25 -6.54
CA GLU A 307 -19.09 5.49 -6.39
C GLU A 307 -20.08 5.81 -7.51
N ARG A 308 -20.25 7.10 -7.86
CA ARG A 308 -21.10 7.52 -8.99
C ARG A 308 -20.55 7.05 -10.33
N LEU A 309 -19.24 7.15 -10.51
CA LEU A 309 -18.54 6.65 -11.70
C LEU A 309 -18.78 5.15 -11.90
N PHE A 310 -18.67 4.34 -10.83
CA PHE A 310 -18.98 2.90 -10.89
C PHE A 310 -20.47 2.60 -11.00
N ALA A 311 -21.37 3.57 -10.82
CA ALA A 311 -22.79 3.41 -11.14
C ALA A 311 -23.12 3.84 -12.59
N ASP A 312 -22.10 4.13 -13.43
CA ASP A 312 -22.25 4.74 -14.75
C ASP A 312 -22.99 6.11 -14.73
N ASP A 313 -22.99 6.77 -13.56
CA ASP A 313 -23.69 8.02 -13.29
C ASP A 313 -22.72 9.21 -13.42
N VAL A 314 -22.32 9.53 -14.66
CA VAL A 314 -21.39 10.64 -14.96
C VAL A 314 -21.99 12.00 -14.57
N ALA A 315 -23.31 12.17 -14.71
CA ALA A 315 -24.01 13.37 -14.22
C ALA A 315 -23.92 13.49 -12.69
N GLY A 316 -24.01 12.38 -11.96
CA GLY A 316 -23.78 12.31 -10.52
C GLY A 316 -22.35 12.67 -10.12
N VAL A 317 -21.34 12.28 -10.92
CA VAL A 317 -19.94 12.73 -10.71
C VAL A 317 -19.86 14.26 -10.78
N ARG A 318 -20.50 14.88 -11.79
CA ARG A 318 -20.59 16.34 -11.91
C ARG A 318 -21.29 16.96 -10.69
N ALA A 319 -22.41 16.38 -10.25
CA ALA A 319 -23.14 16.88 -9.09
C ALA A 319 -22.30 16.84 -7.81
N VAL A 320 -21.57 15.74 -7.56
CA VAL A 320 -20.65 15.61 -6.42
C VAL A 320 -19.53 16.65 -6.49
N PHE A 321 -18.96 16.88 -7.67
CA PHE A 321 -17.93 17.91 -7.87
C PHE A 321 -18.46 19.32 -7.58
N LEU A 322 -19.62 19.67 -8.14
CA LEU A 322 -20.26 20.97 -7.92
C LEU A 322 -20.59 21.21 -6.45
N HIS A 323 -21.14 20.19 -5.76
CA HIS A 323 -21.42 20.26 -4.34
C HIS A 323 -20.15 20.50 -3.52
N ALA A 324 -19.06 19.82 -3.83
CA ALA A 324 -17.78 20.02 -3.14
C ALA A 324 -17.21 21.44 -3.37
N ILE A 325 -17.32 21.99 -4.59
CA ILE A 325 -16.90 23.37 -4.89
C ILE A 325 -17.75 24.39 -4.12
N ASP A 326 -19.08 24.24 -4.13
CA ASP A 326 -19.98 25.14 -3.40
C ASP A 326 -19.72 25.08 -1.89
N ALA A 327 -19.58 23.87 -1.30
CA ALA A 327 -19.27 23.70 0.11
C ALA A 327 -17.94 24.35 0.53
N LEU A 328 -16.90 24.28 -0.33
CA LEU A 328 -15.63 24.97 -0.08
C LEU A 328 -15.79 26.50 -0.13
N ARG A 329 -16.50 27.01 -1.15
CA ARG A 329 -16.71 28.46 -1.35
C ARG A 329 -17.58 29.09 -0.26
N ARG A 330 -18.62 28.38 0.18
CA ARG A 330 -19.48 28.76 1.31
C ARG A 330 -18.82 28.53 2.67
N ARG A 331 -17.62 27.96 2.70
CA ARG A 331 -16.87 27.63 3.91
C ARG A 331 -17.63 26.69 4.85
N GLU A 332 -18.33 25.72 4.28
CA GLU A 332 -19.08 24.70 5.01
C GLU A 332 -18.20 23.49 5.38
N VAL A 333 -17.10 23.29 4.65
CA VAL A 333 -16.11 22.25 4.97
C VAL A 333 -15.36 22.64 6.26
N PRO A 334 -15.24 21.74 7.26
CA PRO A 334 -14.46 21.99 8.47
C PRO A 334 -12.97 22.30 8.18
N THR A 335 -12.34 23.14 9.00
CA THR A 335 -10.90 23.46 8.90
C THR A 335 -10.03 22.19 8.98
N TYR A 336 -10.41 21.22 9.82
CA TYR A 336 -9.73 19.93 9.89
C TYR A 336 -9.68 19.24 8.52
N ASP A 337 -10.77 19.31 7.77
CA ASP A 337 -10.95 18.55 6.55
C ASP A 337 -10.18 19.11 5.36
N VAL A 338 -9.86 20.41 5.36
CA VAL A 338 -8.96 21.05 4.39
C VAL A 338 -7.49 20.97 4.80
N SER A 339 -7.19 20.35 5.95
CA SER A 339 -5.82 20.24 6.46
C SER A 339 -5.10 19.01 5.92
N SER A 340 -3.79 19.15 5.74
CA SER A 340 -2.88 18.04 5.44
C SER A 340 -2.00 17.73 6.66
N ARG A 341 -1.76 16.44 6.90
CA ARG A 341 -0.83 15.99 7.97
C ARG A 341 0.56 15.80 7.39
N THR A 342 1.56 16.44 7.98
CA THR A 342 2.95 16.33 7.51
C THR A 342 3.92 16.09 8.64
N ARG A 343 5.00 15.36 8.34
CA ARG A 343 6.12 15.13 9.25
C ARG A 343 7.17 16.19 8.99
N LEU A 344 7.62 16.87 10.04
CA LEU A 344 8.67 17.88 9.97
C LEU A 344 10.02 17.18 9.82
N SER A 345 10.82 17.64 8.87
CA SER A 345 12.12 17.05 8.53
C SER A 345 13.30 17.99 8.76
N LYS A 346 13.03 19.27 9.04
CA LYS A 346 14.02 20.32 9.26
C LYS A 346 13.83 20.93 10.65
N SER A 347 14.94 21.24 11.31
CA SER A 347 14.98 22.12 12.46
C SER A 347 14.60 23.55 12.07
N ARG A 348 14.41 24.42 13.07
CA ARG A 348 14.12 25.84 12.84
C ARG A 348 15.22 26.52 12.03
N ASP A 349 16.47 26.31 12.40
CA ASP A 349 17.62 26.97 11.75
C ASP A 349 17.81 26.48 10.32
N GLU A 350 17.68 25.17 10.09
CA GLU A 350 17.73 24.57 8.74
C GLU A 350 16.61 25.10 7.83
N TYR A 351 15.40 25.27 8.36
CA TYR A 351 14.32 25.87 7.59
C TYR A 351 14.59 27.34 7.30
N LEU A 352 14.96 28.15 8.30
CA LEU A 352 15.25 29.57 8.12
C LEU A 352 16.35 29.81 7.07
N ALA A 353 17.38 28.97 7.04
CA ALA A 353 18.44 29.02 6.03
C ALA A 353 17.95 28.77 4.59
N THR A 354 16.84 28.04 4.42
CA THR A 354 16.29 27.68 3.10
C THR A 354 14.99 28.44 2.74
N ARG A 355 14.46 29.24 3.68
CA ARG A 355 13.16 29.90 3.59
C ARG A 355 13.03 30.90 2.44
N GLU A 356 14.10 31.66 2.17
CA GLU A 356 14.16 32.64 1.07
C GLU A 356 13.96 31.96 -0.29
N ALA A 357 14.61 30.81 -0.49
CA ALA A 357 14.53 30.04 -1.73
C ALA A 357 13.21 29.25 -1.83
N ARG A 358 12.72 28.70 -0.72
CA ARG A 358 11.50 27.88 -0.70
C ARG A 358 10.74 28.03 0.61
N ARG A 359 9.57 28.68 0.53
CA ARG A 359 8.60 28.68 1.62
C ARG A 359 7.82 27.38 1.65
N GLU A 360 7.82 26.71 2.79
CA GLU A 360 7.15 25.44 3.01
C GLU A 360 6.01 25.63 4.00
N LEU A 361 4.79 25.29 3.56
CA LEU A 361 3.54 25.51 4.30
C LEU A 361 3.57 25.13 5.80
N PRO A 362 4.07 23.94 6.21
CA PRO A 362 4.05 23.57 7.63
C PRO A 362 4.93 24.45 8.52
N TYR A 363 6.09 24.88 8.02
CA TYR A 363 6.98 25.71 8.81
C TYR A 363 6.50 27.16 8.86
N GLU A 364 5.90 27.69 7.79
CA GLU A 364 5.25 29.01 7.82
C GLU A 364 4.11 29.03 8.85
N ALA A 365 3.30 27.97 8.94
CA ALA A 365 2.25 27.85 9.95
C ALA A 365 2.80 27.85 11.39
N LEU A 366 3.89 27.11 11.63
CA LEU A 366 4.55 27.05 12.94
C LEU A 366 5.17 28.39 13.34
N LEU A 367 5.81 29.09 12.39
CA LEU A 367 6.36 30.42 12.60
C LEU A 367 5.26 31.45 12.88
N ALA A 368 4.16 31.41 12.13
CA ALA A 368 3.00 32.30 12.35
C ALA A 368 2.35 32.07 13.72
N ALA A 369 2.27 30.81 14.16
CA ALA A 369 1.79 30.45 15.50
C ALA A 369 2.83 30.69 16.62
N ASN A 370 4.04 31.14 16.29
CA ASN A 370 5.20 31.25 17.19
C ASN A 370 5.45 29.97 18.02
N ARG A 371 5.19 28.81 17.42
CA ARG A 371 5.28 27.49 18.06
C ARG A 371 6.64 26.86 17.77
N ARG A 372 7.33 26.37 18.79
CA ARG A 372 8.54 25.54 18.63
C ARG A 372 8.17 24.14 18.15
N TRP A 373 9.07 23.48 17.44
CA TRP A 373 8.86 22.13 16.93
C TRP A 373 10.14 21.31 16.97
N ASP A 374 9.96 19.98 16.98
CA ASP A 374 11.04 19.02 16.90
C ASP A 374 11.07 18.33 15.53
N VAL A 375 12.28 17.93 15.11
CA VAL A 375 12.44 17.13 13.88
C VAL A 375 11.78 15.77 14.08
N GLY A 376 10.90 15.42 13.14
CA GLY A 376 10.12 14.19 13.17
C GLY A 376 8.73 14.35 13.76
N GLU A 377 8.39 15.48 14.37
CA GLU A 377 7.03 15.81 14.81
C GLU A 377 6.06 15.79 13.62
N ARG A 378 4.79 15.46 13.87
CA ARG A 378 3.72 15.52 12.86
C ARG A 378 2.70 16.59 13.22
N VAL A 379 2.47 17.51 12.30
CA VAL A 379 1.50 18.61 12.46
C VAL A 379 0.45 18.57 11.36
N ARG A 380 -0.73 19.15 11.63
CA ARG A 380 -1.77 19.39 10.64
C ARG A 380 -1.81 20.87 10.29
N VAL A 381 -1.71 21.17 9.00
CA VAL A 381 -1.64 22.53 8.48
C VAL A 381 -2.62 22.73 7.34
N TYR A 382 -3.13 23.95 7.22
CA TYR A 382 -4.00 24.37 6.11
C TYR A 382 -3.60 25.78 5.64
N ARG A 383 -4.09 26.18 4.46
CA ARG A 383 -3.81 27.49 3.87
C ARG A 383 -4.96 28.46 4.13
N THR A 384 -4.62 29.66 4.62
CA THR A 384 -5.53 30.82 4.70
C THR A 384 -5.25 31.76 3.53
N ARG A 385 -6.05 32.82 3.36
CA ARG A 385 -5.83 33.83 2.30
C ARG A 385 -4.50 34.57 2.46
N GLU A 386 -4.01 34.68 3.69
CA GLU A 386 -2.83 35.47 4.03
C GLU A 386 -1.56 34.62 4.19
N SER A 387 -1.70 33.38 4.69
CA SER A 387 -0.56 32.54 5.07
C SER A 387 -0.95 31.05 5.23
N ALA A 388 -0.23 30.33 6.08
CA ALA A 388 -0.54 28.99 6.55
C ALA A 388 -0.91 29.03 8.04
N ALA A 389 -1.75 28.10 8.47
CA ALA A 389 -2.19 27.98 9.85
C ALA A 389 -2.17 26.52 10.34
N LEU A 390 -2.04 26.35 11.65
CA LEU A 390 -2.15 25.06 12.33
C LEU A 390 -3.62 24.75 12.61
N VAL A 391 -4.00 23.48 12.52
CA VAL A 391 -5.29 23.04 13.05
C VAL A 391 -5.21 22.96 14.57
N GLU A 392 -6.10 23.67 15.25
CA GLU A 392 -6.27 23.61 16.71
C GLU A 392 -7.47 22.69 17.03
N GLU A 393 -7.32 21.80 18.01
CA GLU A 393 -8.32 20.74 18.27
C GLU A 393 -9.70 21.28 18.71
N ASP A 394 -9.75 22.46 19.34
CA ASP A 394 -10.97 23.05 19.91
C ASP A 394 -11.53 24.23 19.07
N ARG A 395 -11.01 24.47 17.87
CA ARG A 395 -11.43 25.58 17.01
C ARG A 395 -11.66 25.14 15.57
N ASP A 396 -12.75 25.63 14.98
CA ASP A 396 -13.09 25.43 13.57
C ASP A 396 -13.32 26.81 12.91
N PRO A 397 -12.25 27.60 12.67
CA PRO A 397 -12.38 28.99 12.20
C PRO A 397 -12.93 29.10 10.78
N ARG A 398 -12.76 28.06 9.96
CA ARG A 398 -13.14 28.01 8.53
C ARG A 398 -12.68 29.22 7.73
N ASP A 399 -11.52 29.76 8.07
CA ASP A 399 -10.90 30.94 7.47
C ASP A 399 -9.96 30.60 6.29
N TYR A 400 -9.93 29.33 5.89
CA TYR A 400 -9.12 28.83 4.78
C TYR A 400 -9.37 29.56 3.46
N ASP A 401 -8.38 29.54 2.59
CA ASP A 401 -8.51 30.08 1.23
C ASP A 401 -9.36 29.14 0.38
N SER A 402 -10.66 29.43 0.29
CA SER A 402 -11.64 28.61 -0.42
C SER A 402 -11.28 28.42 -1.90
N GLU A 403 -10.76 29.46 -2.57
CA GLU A 403 -10.38 29.36 -3.98
C GLU A 403 -9.11 28.54 -4.18
N HIS A 404 -8.17 28.58 -3.23
CA HIS A 404 -7.03 27.67 -3.24
C HIS A 404 -7.47 26.21 -3.21
N TYR A 405 -8.40 25.86 -2.31
CA TYR A 405 -8.88 24.48 -2.17
C TYR A 405 -9.80 24.04 -3.32
N ALA A 406 -10.63 24.94 -3.84
CA ALA A 406 -11.41 24.68 -5.06
C ALA A 406 -10.49 24.39 -6.25
N ARG A 407 -9.40 25.15 -6.39
CA ARG A 407 -8.38 24.92 -7.39
C ARG A 407 -7.64 23.59 -7.20
N ILE A 408 -7.25 23.24 -5.97
CA ILE A 408 -6.67 21.93 -5.66
C ILE A 408 -7.64 20.80 -6.06
N LEU A 409 -8.91 20.92 -5.71
CA LEU A 409 -9.94 19.94 -6.05
C LEU A 409 -9.98 19.69 -7.57
N ARG A 410 -9.97 20.75 -8.37
CA ARG A 410 -10.01 20.67 -9.84
C ARG A 410 -8.69 20.22 -10.47
N GLU A 411 -7.57 20.81 -10.07
CA GLU A 411 -6.27 20.62 -10.73
C GLU A 411 -5.54 19.36 -10.27
N GLN A 412 -5.87 18.81 -9.10
CA GLN A 412 -5.16 17.67 -8.52
C GLN A 412 -6.04 16.45 -8.30
N TYR A 413 -7.26 16.63 -7.79
CA TYR A 413 -8.12 15.50 -7.41
C TYR A 413 -9.07 15.09 -8.53
N ALA A 414 -9.65 16.04 -9.26
CA ALA A 414 -10.49 15.72 -10.41
C ALA A 414 -9.68 15.03 -11.53
N THR A 415 -8.38 15.34 -11.68
CA THR A 415 -7.53 14.71 -12.71
C THR A 415 -7.41 13.18 -12.59
N ARG A 416 -7.77 12.59 -11.44
CA ARG A 416 -7.86 11.14 -11.24
C ARG A 416 -8.91 10.46 -12.12
N PHE A 417 -9.89 11.22 -12.60
CA PHE A 417 -10.95 10.75 -13.49
C PHE A 417 -10.60 10.90 -14.98
N SER A 418 -9.45 11.49 -15.32
CA SER A 418 -9.05 11.77 -16.72
C SER A 418 -8.91 10.53 -17.60
N ARG A 419 -8.56 9.39 -17.00
CA ARG A 419 -8.47 8.09 -17.70
C ARG A 419 -9.81 7.35 -17.75
N ALA A 420 -10.80 7.79 -16.96
CA ALA A 420 -12.08 7.12 -16.79
C ALA A 420 -13.19 7.68 -17.67
N LEU A 421 -12.99 8.84 -18.29
CA LEU A 421 -13.98 9.55 -19.09
C LEU A 421 -13.35 9.93 -20.43
N ALA A 422 -14.17 10.08 -21.47
CA ALA A 422 -13.72 10.71 -22.71
C ALA A 422 -13.23 12.15 -22.42
N PRO A 423 -12.21 12.68 -23.13
CA PRO A 423 -11.59 13.97 -22.80
C PRO A 423 -12.58 15.15 -22.70
N GLU A 424 -13.52 15.19 -23.63
CA GLU A 424 -14.72 16.03 -23.64
C GLU A 424 -15.67 15.90 -22.44
N ASP A 425 -16.00 14.67 -22.02
CA ASP A 425 -16.89 14.41 -20.89
C ASP A 425 -16.19 14.80 -19.60
N PHE A 426 -14.89 14.49 -19.49
CA PHE A 426 -14.03 14.97 -18.40
C PHE A 426 -14.05 16.50 -18.31
N ALA A 427 -13.84 17.19 -19.43
CA ALA A 427 -13.85 18.65 -19.47
C ALA A 427 -15.21 19.24 -19.06
N ALA A 428 -16.32 18.61 -19.46
CA ALA A 428 -17.67 19.02 -19.07
C ALA A 428 -17.97 18.74 -17.58
N VAL A 429 -17.56 17.58 -17.05
CA VAL A 429 -17.78 17.17 -15.66
C VAL A 429 -17.01 18.08 -14.68
N PHE A 430 -15.78 18.47 -15.02
CA PHE A 430 -14.92 19.26 -14.11
C PHE A 430 -14.73 20.71 -14.54
N ALA A 431 -15.59 21.20 -15.42
CA ALA A 431 -15.68 22.60 -15.80
C ALA A 431 -15.90 23.50 -14.57
N ASP A 432 -15.22 24.65 -14.55
CA ASP A 432 -15.47 25.69 -13.55
C ASP A 432 -16.94 26.15 -13.65
N PRO A 433 -17.74 26.09 -12.57
CA PRO A 433 -19.12 26.58 -12.60
C PRO A 433 -19.23 28.07 -12.93
N ASP A 434 -18.20 28.88 -12.69
CA ASP A 434 -18.26 30.33 -12.94
C ASP A 434 -17.80 30.71 -14.35
N GLN A 435 -17.23 29.77 -15.12
CA GLN A 435 -16.86 29.99 -16.51
C GLN A 435 -18.05 29.70 -17.42
N LEU A 436 -18.57 30.73 -18.09
CA LEU A 436 -19.60 30.59 -19.10
C LEU A 436 -19.13 29.69 -20.24
N GLN A 437 -19.81 28.56 -20.42
CA GLN A 437 -19.62 27.70 -21.58
C GLN A 437 -20.67 28.03 -22.64
N LEU A 438 -20.22 28.50 -23.81
CA LEU A 438 -21.10 28.85 -24.93
C LEU A 438 -21.93 27.65 -25.44
N PHE A 439 -21.46 26.41 -25.20
CA PHE A 439 -22.18 25.18 -25.52
C PHE A 439 -21.90 24.12 -24.44
N ALA A 440 -22.74 24.04 -23.41
CA ALA A 440 -22.62 23.01 -22.38
C ALA A 440 -22.93 21.63 -22.96
N ARG A 441 -21.96 20.71 -22.93
CA ARG A 441 -22.14 19.33 -23.38
C ARG A 441 -23.13 18.60 -22.48
N SER A 442 -24.09 17.90 -23.08
CA SER A 442 -25.00 17.01 -22.32
C SER A 442 -24.22 15.80 -21.78
N LEU A 443 -24.42 15.49 -20.51
CA LEU A 443 -23.82 14.33 -19.84
C LEU A 443 -24.78 13.12 -19.78
N ALA A 444 -25.97 13.20 -20.39
CA ALA A 444 -26.98 12.14 -20.32
C ALA A 444 -26.48 10.80 -20.90
N ASP A 445 -25.71 10.87 -21.98
CA ASP A 445 -25.15 9.70 -22.68
C ASP A 445 -23.68 9.46 -22.33
N ALA A 446 -23.08 10.30 -21.48
CA ALA A 446 -21.71 10.11 -21.04
C ALA A 446 -21.59 8.84 -20.20
N ARG A 447 -20.55 8.04 -20.46
CA ARG A 447 -20.28 6.79 -19.76
C ARG A 447 -18.80 6.69 -19.41
N PRO A 448 -18.45 5.96 -18.34
CA PRO A 448 -17.06 5.62 -18.10
C PRO A 448 -16.47 4.83 -19.27
N VAL A 449 -15.20 5.07 -19.56
CA VAL A 449 -14.46 4.41 -20.64
C VAL A 449 -13.34 3.54 -20.08
N LEU A 450 -12.95 2.52 -20.84
CA LEU A 450 -11.75 1.73 -20.65
C LEU A 450 -10.92 1.81 -21.93
N THR A 451 -9.69 2.30 -21.81
CA THR A 451 -8.80 2.54 -22.95
C THR A 451 -7.56 1.67 -22.82
N ARG A 452 -7.21 0.93 -23.86
CA ARG A 452 -5.95 0.19 -23.91
C ARG A 452 -4.77 1.17 -23.94
N VAL A 453 -3.78 0.92 -23.10
CA VAL A 453 -2.54 1.70 -23.07
C VAL A 453 -1.56 1.02 -24.02
N SER A 454 -1.10 1.78 -25.02
CA SER A 454 -0.15 1.33 -26.05
C SER A 454 1.24 1.06 -25.50
#